data_AF-A0A9P1H5R7-F1
#
_entry.id   AF-A0A9P1H5R7-F1
#
_cell.length_a   1.000
_cell.length_b   1.000
_cell.length_c   1.000
_cell.angle_alpha   90.00
_cell.angle_beta   90.00
_cell.angle_gamma   90.00
#
_symmetry.space_group_name_H-M   'P 1'
#
loop_
_entity.id
_entity.type
_entity.pdbx_description
1 polymer ?
#
loop_
_entity_poly.entity_id
_entity_poly.type
_entity_poly.pdbx_seq_one_letter_code
_entity_poly.pdbx_strand_id
1 'polypeptide(L)'
;MTSAYNCSAPPDSIEPYGDIAGLGVMYSYLITGWMVCVLAFADIQLFTGLALLISGYAMIPKGLSSYHWLLVVQLAWFSSLTHLSMLSFLRNYLVNNPKAMRIRGFFTFPLGAMLMVGFIFTGFFDWERPDNKPSQYTRCHLEGPSMDIKSEVCQFMIIRVLLLVYSYAIRAAKMRLGCDSTLRGKAKGFALHSFQPKLMVRVQRLTRMNSPKTPLKTLAQKENMIETLWHL
;
A
#
# COMPACT_ATOMS: atom_id res chain seq x y z
N MET A 1 -34.84 3.93 35.09
CA MET A 1 -35.38 5.27 34.78
C MET A 1 -35.45 5.40 33.27
N THR A 2 -36.63 5.21 32.70
CA THR A 2 -36.87 5.33 31.25
C THR A 2 -37.24 6.78 30.95
N SER A 3 -36.33 7.54 30.34
CA SER A 3 -36.62 8.92 29.96
C SER A 3 -37.52 8.93 28.73
N ALA A 4 -38.81 9.23 28.93
CA ALA A 4 -39.78 9.39 27.86
C ALA A 4 -39.61 10.79 27.24
N TYR A 5 -39.31 10.84 25.95
CA TYR A 5 -39.30 12.07 25.17
C TYR A 5 -40.75 12.52 24.94
N ASN A 6 -41.09 13.75 25.34
CA ASN A 6 -42.41 14.32 25.12
C ASN A 6 -42.41 15.18 23.85
N CYS A 7 -42.99 14.69 22.77
CA CYS A 7 -43.06 15.39 21.48
C CYS A 7 -44.12 16.50 21.42
N SER A 8 -44.93 16.66 22.48
CA SER A 8 -46.03 17.63 22.51
C SER A 8 -45.64 19.01 23.02
N ALA A 9 -44.46 19.16 23.63
CA ALA A 9 -43.95 20.44 24.12
C ALA A 9 -42.52 20.66 23.59
N PRO A 10 -42.29 21.64 22.70
CA PRO A 10 -40.94 21.99 22.28
C PRO A 10 -40.15 22.56 23.48
N PRO A 11 -38.84 22.27 23.59
CA PRO A 11 -38.02 22.74 24.71
C PRO A 11 -37.81 24.26 24.65
N ASP A 12 -37.96 24.94 25.80
CA ASP A 12 -37.85 26.41 25.91
C ASP A 12 -36.42 26.94 25.77
N SER A 13 -35.41 26.09 25.90
CA SER A 13 -34.00 26.47 25.73
C SER A 13 -33.24 25.40 24.96
N ILE A 14 -32.66 25.80 23.82
CA ILE A 14 -31.75 24.97 23.04
C ILE A 14 -30.37 25.06 23.68
N GLU A 15 -29.94 24.01 24.36
CA GLU A 15 -28.57 23.93 24.87
C GLU A 15 -27.62 23.68 23.67
N PRO A 16 -26.59 24.53 23.46
CA PRO A 16 -25.66 24.34 22.36
C PRO A 16 -24.86 23.06 22.57
N TYR A 17 -25.01 22.12 21.62
CA TYR A 17 -24.30 20.84 21.61
C TYR A 17 -22.81 21.06 21.26
N GLY A 18 -22.00 21.40 22.27
CA GLY A 18 -20.63 21.88 22.12
C GLY A 18 -19.59 20.82 21.71
N ASP A 19 -19.93 19.54 21.77
CA ASP A 19 -19.03 18.40 21.60
C ASP A 19 -19.04 17.78 20.18
N ILE A 20 -20.10 18.00 19.39
CA ILE A 20 -20.24 17.45 18.02
C ILE A 20 -19.23 18.07 17.05
N ALA A 21 -19.00 19.38 17.12
CA ALA A 21 -18.07 20.07 16.22
C ALA A 21 -16.60 19.95 16.68
N GLY A 22 -16.36 19.73 17.99
CA GLY A 22 -15.01 19.69 18.55
C GLY A 22 -14.30 18.35 18.34
N LEU A 23 -14.90 17.25 18.78
CA LEU A 23 -14.22 15.94 18.82
C LEU A 23 -13.95 15.40 17.41
N GLY A 24 -14.94 15.43 16.51
CA GLY A 24 -14.79 14.92 15.15
C GLY A 24 -13.70 15.64 14.36
N VAL A 25 -13.62 16.97 14.52
CA VAL A 25 -12.61 17.80 13.87
C VAL A 25 -11.21 17.52 14.45
N MET A 26 -11.09 17.40 15.78
CA MET A 26 -9.81 17.03 16.42
C MET A 26 -9.33 15.65 15.98
N TYR A 27 -10.20 14.63 15.96
CA TYR A 27 -9.83 13.31 15.46
C TYR A 27 -9.39 13.35 13.99
N SER A 28 -10.07 14.12 13.13
CA SER A 28 -9.70 14.29 11.73
C SER A 28 -8.29 14.89 11.56
N TYR A 29 -7.97 15.95 12.30
CA TYR A 29 -6.65 16.56 12.26
C TYR A 29 -5.56 15.63 12.80
N LEU A 30 -5.83 14.90 13.89
CA LEU A 30 -4.90 13.92 14.46
C LEU A 30 -4.60 12.78 13.48
N ILE A 31 -5.63 12.22 12.86
CA ILE A 31 -5.47 11.15 11.86
C ILE A 31 -4.67 11.64 10.66
N THR A 32 -4.99 12.83 10.15
CA THR A 32 -4.28 13.39 9.00
C THR A 32 -2.82 13.68 9.33
N GLY A 33 -2.54 14.27 10.50
CA GLY A 33 -1.18 14.52 10.98
C GLY A 33 -0.39 13.21 11.16
N TRP A 34 -1.00 12.19 11.76
CA TRP A 34 -0.41 10.87 11.93
C TRP A 34 0.00 10.25 10.59
N MET A 35 -0.87 10.31 9.57
CA MET A 35 -0.57 9.76 8.25
C MET A 35 0.63 10.44 7.60
N VAL A 36 0.77 11.76 7.75
CA VAL A 36 1.92 12.52 7.23
C VAL A 36 3.21 12.11 7.97
N CYS A 37 3.16 11.97 9.30
CA CYS A 37 4.30 11.51 10.08
C CYS A 37 4.77 10.11 9.68
N VAL A 38 3.83 9.15 9.54
CA VAL A 38 4.14 7.78 9.09
C VAL A 38 4.72 7.78 7.67
N LEU A 39 4.20 8.63 6.79
CA LEU A 39 4.70 8.78 5.42
C LEU A 39 6.16 9.27 5.42
N ALA A 40 6.48 10.29 6.22
CA ALA A 40 7.83 10.84 6.33
C ALA A 40 8.79 9.82 6.98
N PHE A 41 8.35 9.17 8.06
CA PHE A 41 9.14 8.15 8.74
C PHE A 41 9.47 6.97 7.82
N ALA A 42 8.53 6.57 6.95
CA ALA A 42 8.75 5.53 5.94
C ALA A 42 9.87 5.90 4.96
N ASP A 43 9.92 7.15 4.49
CA ASP A 43 10.94 7.60 3.55
C ASP A 43 12.31 7.74 4.24
N ILE A 44 12.35 8.30 5.46
CA ILE A 44 13.58 8.39 6.27
C ILE A 44 14.16 7.00 6.49
N GLN A 45 13.33 6.03 6.85
CA GLN A 45 13.77 4.66 7.09
C GLN A 45 14.40 4.04 5.83
N LEU A 46 13.81 4.26 4.64
CA LEU A 46 14.35 3.76 3.39
C LEU A 46 15.76 4.31 3.09
N PHE A 47 15.93 5.63 3.20
CA PHE A 47 17.23 6.27 2.99
C PHE A 47 18.25 5.88 4.06
N THR A 48 17.82 5.74 5.31
CA THR A 48 18.68 5.34 6.41
C THR A 48 19.23 3.93 6.21
N GLY A 49 18.38 2.97 5.84
CA GLY A 49 18.81 1.61 5.54
C GLY A 49 19.79 1.53 4.37
N LEU A 50 19.54 2.30 3.30
CA LEU A 50 20.44 2.39 2.15
C LEU A 50 21.79 3.01 2.54
N ALA A 51 21.78 4.13 3.27
CA ALA A 51 22.98 4.82 3.71
C ALA A 51 23.85 3.93 4.62
N LEU A 52 23.23 3.20 5.54
CA LEU A 52 23.93 2.24 6.41
C LEU A 52 24.62 1.15 5.61
N LEU A 53 23.92 0.51 4.67
CA LEU A 53 24.51 -0.54 3.85
C LEU A 53 25.63 0.01 2.96
N ILE A 54 25.40 1.11 2.25
CA ILE A 54 26.42 1.73 1.38
C ILE A 54 27.67 2.05 2.20
N SER A 55 27.50 2.65 3.39
CA SER A 55 28.62 2.98 4.28
C SER A 55 29.34 1.73 4.77
N GLY A 56 28.60 0.70 5.20
CA GLY A 56 29.18 -0.57 5.64
C GLY A 56 30.02 -1.22 4.54
N TYR A 57 29.48 -1.32 3.32
CA TYR A 57 30.20 -1.90 2.17
C TYR A 57 31.45 -1.10 1.81
N ALA A 58 31.37 0.24 1.85
CA ALA A 58 32.52 1.12 1.58
C ALA A 58 33.64 0.99 2.63
N MET A 59 33.32 0.54 3.85
CA MET A 59 34.28 0.39 4.95
C MET A 59 34.95 -0.99 5.00
N ILE A 60 34.43 -2.02 4.33
CA ILE A 60 35.04 -3.37 4.28
C ILE A 60 36.54 -3.32 3.91
N PRO A 61 36.99 -2.67 2.82
CA PRO A 61 38.40 -2.65 2.46
C PRO A 61 39.27 -1.83 3.43
N LYS A 62 38.66 -0.96 4.25
CA LYS A 62 39.35 -0.10 5.22
C LYS A 62 39.53 -0.76 6.59
N GLY A 63 39.12 -2.03 6.75
CA GLY A 63 39.26 -2.76 8.00
C GLY A 63 38.08 -2.58 8.95
N LEU A 64 36.85 -2.68 8.45
CA LEU A 64 35.67 -2.79 9.32
C LEU A 64 35.75 -4.11 10.13
N SER A 65 35.42 -4.04 11.43
CA SER A 65 35.33 -5.20 12.31
C SER A 65 34.02 -5.97 12.10
N SER A 66 34.04 -7.30 12.30
CA SER A 66 32.87 -8.18 12.11
C SER A 66 31.68 -7.78 12.99
N TYR A 67 31.92 -7.28 14.20
CA TYR A 67 30.87 -6.75 15.08
C TYR A 67 30.15 -5.53 14.49
N HIS A 68 30.92 -4.58 13.94
CA HIS A 68 30.36 -3.39 13.31
C HIS A 68 29.57 -3.73 12.05
N TRP A 69 30.05 -4.72 11.28
CA TRP A 69 29.30 -5.25 10.14
C TRP A 69 27.94 -5.82 10.56
N LEU A 70 27.91 -6.64 11.61
CA LEU A 70 26.67 -7.21 12.13
C LEU A 70 25.68 -6.09 12.51
N LEU A 71 26.12 -5.07 13.24
CA LEU A 71 25.27 -3.93 13.61
C LEU A 71 24.68 -3.23 12.38
N VAL A 72 25.51 -2.94 11.37
CA VAL A 72 25.05 -2.30 10.12
C VAL A 72 23.97 -3.14 9.45
N VAL A 73 24.20 -4.46 9.30
CA VAL A 73 23.23 -5.37 8.67
C VAL A 73 21.93 -5.47 9.49
N GLN A 74 22.00 -5.55 10.83
CA GLN A 74 20.79 -5.62 11.65
C GLN A 74 19.98 -4.33 11.63
N LEU A 75 20.63 -3.18 11.67
CA LEU A 75 19.96 -1.89 11.59
C LEU A 75 19.31 -1.70 10.21
N ALA A 76 20.00 -2.07 9.14
CA ALA A 76 19.46 -2.04 7.78
C ALA A 76 18.28 -3.03 7.60
N TRP A 77 18.34 -4.19 8.26
CA TRP A 77 17.24 -5.15 8.26
C TRP A 77 16.00 -4.62 8.98
N PHE A 78 16.16 -4.16 10.23
CA PHE A 78 15.07 -3.57 10.99
C PHE A 78 14.47 -2.38 10.23
N SER A 79 15.32 -1.54 9.64
CA SER A 79 14.94 -0.47 8.75
C SER A 79 14.05 -0.95 7.59
N SER A 80 14.46 -2.00 6.88
CA SER A 80 13.70 -2.54 5.76
C SER A 80 12.34 -3.11 6.19
N LEU A 81 12.26 -3.78 7.35
CA LEU A 81 11.01 -4.32 7.86
C LEU A 81 10.03 -3.21 8.23
N THR A 82 10.50 -2.17 8.92
CA THR A 82 9.66 -1.04 9.31
C THR A 82 9.17 -0.25 8.09
N HIS A 83 10.02 -0.08 7.07
CA HIS A 83 9.60 0.51 5.80
C HIS A 83 8.48 -0.32 5.13
N LEU A 84 8.62 -1.65 5.09
CA LEU A 84 7.62 -2.55 4.51
C LEU A 84 6.30 -2.56 5.28
N SER A 85 6.35 -2.50 6.63
CA SER A 85 5.15 -2.45 7.47
C SER A 85 4.41 -1.13 7.30
N MET A 86 5.11 0.00 7.32
CA MET A 86 4.53 1.32 7.06
C MET A 86 3.90 1.42 5.67
N LEU A 87 4.58 0.89 4.65
CA LEU A 87 4.04 0.81 3.30
C LEU A 87 2.79 -0.08 3.20
N SER A 88 2.60 -1.02 4.11
CA SER A 88 1.41 -1.86 4.19
C SER A 88 0.24 -1.11 4.82
N PHE A 89 0.51 -0.34 5.87
CA PHE A 89 -0.48 0.58 6.49
C PHE A 89 -0.92 1.67 5.50
N LEU A 90 0.02 2.25 4.78
CA LEU A 90 -0.23 3.38 3.88
C LEU A 90 -0.72 2.96 2.47
N ARG A 91 -1.02 1.66 2.27
CA ARG A 91 -1.40 1.12 0.96
C ARG A 91 -2.60 1.82 0.36
N ASN A 92 -3.65 2.06 1.16
CA ASN A 92 -4.90 2.67 0.66
C ASN A 92 -4.66 4.10 0.16
N TYR A 93 -3.80 4.85 0.84
CA TYR A 93 -3.39 6.18 0.42
C TYR A 93 -2.52 6.16 -0.86
N LEU A 94 -1.60 5.19 -0.97
CA LEU A 94 -0.71 5.07 -2.14
C LEU A 94 -1.37 4.49 -3.39
N VAL A 95 -2.45 3.72 -3.27
CA VAL A 95 -3.20 3.20 -4.44
C VAL A 95 -3.72 4.34 -5.32
N ASN A 96 -4.09 5.47 -4.70
CA ASN A 96 -4.53 6.66 -5.42
C ASN A 96 -3.36 7.38 -6.14
N ASN A 97 -2.10 7.05 -5.82
CA ASN A 97 -0.90 7.70 -6.33
C ASN A 97 0.13 6.68 -6.88
N PRO A 98 -0.14 6.04 -8.03
CA PRO A 98 0.69 4.96 -8.56
C PRO A 98 2.11 5.39 -8.94
N LYS A 99 2.35 6.67 -9.22
CA LYS A 99 3.70 7.21 -9.49
C LYS A 99 4.58 7.16 -8.24
N ALA A 100 4.06 7.62 -7.09
CA ALA A 100 4.77 7.60 -5.81
C ALA A 100 5.10 6.15 -5.39
N MET A 101 4.18 5.22 -5.64
CA MET A 101 4.39 3.80 -5.37
C MET A 101 5.53 3.20 -6.21
N ARG A 102 5.67 3.59 -7.48
CA ARG A 102 6.74 3.10 -8.37
C ARG A 102 8.11 3.64 -7.98
N ILE A 103 8.21 4.93 -7.66
CA ILE A 103 9.45 5.56 -7.21
C ILE A 103 9.95 4.89 -5.94
N ARG A 104 9.06 4.67 -4.96
CA ARG A 104 9.44 3.97 -3.73
C ARG A 104 9.90 2.54 -3.98
N GLY A 105 9.16 1.79 -4.80
CA GLY A 105 9.58 0.45 -5.22
C GLY A 105 10.99 0.43 -5.80
N PHE A 106 11.32 1.39 -6.67
CA PHE A 106 12.66 1.51 -7.28
C PHE A 106 13.79 1.65 -6.25
N PHE A 107 13.59 2.31 -5.12
CA PHE A 107 14.58 2.41 -4.04
C PHE A 107 14.56 1.23 -3.07
N THR A 108 13.38 0.65 -2.82
CA THR A 108 13.22 -0.50 -1.93
C THR A 108 13.88 -1.77 -2.48
N PHE A 109 13.83 -2.03 -3.79
CA PHE A 109 14.43 -3.25 -4.37
C PHE A 109 15.97 -3.31 -4.24
N PRO A 110 16.74 -2.25 -4.56
CA PRO A 110 18.18 -2.20 -4.31
C PRO A 110 18.53 -2.39 -2.83
N LEU A 111 17.77 -1.78 -1.91
CA LEU A 111 17.93 -1.98 -0.47
C LEU A 111 17.82 -3.47 -0.11
N GLY A 112 16.75 -4.13 -0.59
CA GLY A 112 16.54 -5.56 -0.38
C GLY A 112 17.67 -6.43 -0.95
N ALA A 113 18.15 -6.12 -2.16
CA ALA A 113 19.23 -6.86 -2.80
C ALA A 113 20.56 -6.73 -2.03
N MET A 114 20.94 -5.50 -1.65
CA MET A 114 22.14 -5.28 -0.84
C MET A 114 22.02 -5.96 0.53
N LEU A 115 20.84 -5.93 1.14
CA LEU A 115 20.63 -6.56 2.43
C LEU A 115 20.70 -8.09 2.38
N MET A 116 20.21 -8.71 1.30
CA MET A 116 20.35 -10.16 1.06
C MET A 116 21.83 -10.56 1.01
N VAL A 117 22.63 -9.84 0.24
CA VAL A 117 24.09 -10.06 0.19
C VAL A 117 24.71 -9.86 1.57
N GLY A 118 24.24 -8.86 2.33
CA GLY A 118 24.79 -8.58 3.65
C GLY A 118 24.48 -9.65 4.69
N PHE A 119 23.31 -10.27 4.62
CA PHE A 119 22.98 -11.43 5.45
C PHE A 119 23.81 -12.65 5.09
N ILE A 120 23.91 -12.99 3.81
CA ILE A 120 24.78 -14.09 3.33
C ILE A 120 26.20 -13.87 3.85
N PHE A 121 26.68 -12.63 3.77
CA PHE A 121 28.01 -12.31 4.25
C PHE A 121 28.16 -12.51 5.77
N THR A 122 27.15 -12.15 6.55
CA THR A 122 27.12 -12.37 8.00
C THR A 122 27.18 -13.86 8.37
N GLY A 123 26.66 -14.75 7.53
CA GLY A 123 26.69 -16.20 7.76
C GLY A 123 28.09 -16.82 7.78
N PHE A 124 29.08 -16.13 7.23
CA PHE A 124 30.48 -16.57 7.29
C PHE A 124 31.15 -16.26 8.63
N PHE A 125 30.47 -15.58 9.56
CA PHE A 125 31.02 -15.29 10.89
C PHE A 125 30.71 -16.44 11.85
N ASP A 126 31.71 -17.28 12.10
CA ASP A 126 31.64 -18.37 13.08
C ASP A 126 32.42 -17.97 14.34
N TRP A 127 31.73 -17.43 15.35
CA TRP A 127 32.32 -17.05 16.64
C TRP A 127 32.34 -18.20 17.66
N GLU A 128 31.87 -19.39 17.29
CA GLU A 128 31.91 -20.56 18.19
C GLU A 128 33.31 -21.19 18.21
N ARG A 129 34.16 -20.89 17.21
CA ARG A 129 35.55 -21.37 17.17
C ARG A 129 36.45 -20.56 18.11
N PRO A 130 37.34 -21.22 18.87
CA PRO A 130 38.22 -20.56 19.84
C PRO A 130 39.19 -19.53 19.22
N ASP A 131 39.54 -19.69 17.94
CA ASP A 131 40.47 -18.82 17.23
C ASP A 131 39.81 -17.53 16.68
N ASN A 132 38.47 -17.53 16.56
CA ASN A 132 37.71 -16.45 15.95
C ASN A 132 37.23 -15.47 17.03
N LYS A 133 37.63 -14.21 16.89
CA LYS A 133 37.26 -13.14 17.83
C LYS A 133 36.36 -12.12 17.13
N PRO A 134 35.32 -11.58 17.80
CA PRO A 134 34.39 -10.62 17.19
C PRO A 134 35.05 -9.29 16.80
N SER A 135 36.21 -8.99 17.37
CA SER A 135 37.02 -7.80 17.06
C SER A 135 37.84 -7.93 15.78
N GLN A 136 37.97 -9.14 15.20
CA GLN A 136 38.73 -9.34 13.98
C GLN A 136 38.10 -8.63 12.79
N TYR A 137 38.94 -8.34 11.81
CA TYR A 137 38.52 -7.68 10.58
C TYR A 137 37.65 -8.62 9.74
N THR A 138 36.56 -8.06 9.24
CA THR A 138 35.54 -8.73 8.43
C THR A 138 36.13 -9.38 7.17
N ARG A 139 37.25 -8.85 6.65
CA ARG A 139 37.96 -9.39 5.48
C ARG A 139 38.53 -10.79 5.72
N CYS A 140 39.03 -11.07 6.92
CA CYS A 140 39.65 -12.36 7.23
C CYS A 140 38.63 -13.51 7.29
N HIS A 141 37.36 -13.20 7.56
CA HIS A 141 36.28 -14.19 7.57
C HIS A 141 35.73 -14.49 6.16
N LEU A 142 35.94 -13.59 5.17
CA LEU A 142 35.54 -13.81 3.76
C LEU A 142 36.34 -14.93 3.09
N GLU A 143 37.60 -15.09 3.47
CA GLU A 143 38.53 -16.08 2.93
C GLU A 143 38.52 -17.40 3.72
N GLY A 144 37.69 -17.48 4.77
CA GLY A 144 37.56 -18.64 5.63
C GLY A 144 36.80 -19.82 4.99
N PRO A 145 36.89 -21.02 5.59
CA PRO A 145 36.19 -22.21 5.10
C PRO A 145 34.66 -22.03 5.10
N SER A 146 34.00 -22.76 4.21
CA SER A 146 32.55 -22.70 3.96
C SER A 146 31.68 -22.85 5.22
N MET A 147 30.54 -22.14 5.23
CA MET A 147 29.54 -22.12 6.29
C MET A 147 29.15 -23.53 6.77
N ASP A 148 29.16 -23.75 8.08
CA ASP A 148 28.58 -24.96 8.68
C ASP A 148 27.05 -24.80 8.80
N ILE A 149 26.32 -25.56 7.99
CA ILE A 149 24.85 -25.51 7.90
C ILE A 149 24.18 -25.93 9.22
N LYS A 150 24.89 -26.63 10.10
CA LYS A 150 24.34 -27.13 11.37
C LYS A 150 24.43 -26.13 12.52
N SER A 151 25.21 -25.05 12.40
CA SER A 151 25.32 -24.06 13.47
C SER A 151 24.00 -23.31 13.67
N GLU A 152 23.65 -23.05 14.93
CA GLU A 152 22.50 -22.23 15.33
C GLU A 152 22.51 -20.88 14.61
N VAL A 153 23.70 -20.30 14.42
CA VAL A 153 23.90 -19.01 13.72
C VAL A 153 23.41 -19.08 12.27
N CYS A 154 23.66 -20.20 11.58
CA CYS A 154 23.24 -20.40 10.20
C CYS A 154 21.71 -20.54 10.10
N GLN A 155 21.08 -21.23 11.04
CA GLN A 155 19.61 -21.36 11.08
C GLN A 155 18.92 -20.00 11.24
N PHE A 156 19.39 -19.17 12.18
CA PHE A 156 18.84 -17.82 12.37
C PHE A 156 19.05 -16.94 11.13
N MET A 157 20.18 -17.08 10.43
CA MET A 157 20.42 -16.36 9.18
C MET A 157 19.44 -16.80 8.09
N ILE A 158 19.29 -18.11 7.87
CA ILE A 158 18.37 -18.66 6.86
C ILE A 158 16.95 -18.19 7.13
N ILE A 159 16.48 -18.24 8.37
CA ILE A 159 15.13 -17.76 8.74
C ILE A 159 14.98 -16.28 8.38
N ARG A 160 15.94 -15.42 8.72
CA ARG A 160 15.88 -13.98 8.40
C ARG A 160 15.88 -13.72 6.90
N VAL A 161 16.70 -14.45 6.15
CA VAL A 161 16.76 -14.38 4.68
C VAL A 161 15.42 -14.81 4.07
N LEU A 162 14.84 -15.93 4.52
CA LEU A 162 13.54 -16.39 4.05
C LEU A 162 12.42 -15.39 4.37
N LEU A 163 12.40 -14.86 5.59
CA LEU A 163 11.45 -13.82 5.98
C LEU A 163 11.58 -12.56 5.12
N LEU A 164 12.82 -12.16 4.78
CA LEU A 164 13.08 -11.04 3.90
C LEU A 164 12.53 -11.32 2.49
N VAL A 165 12.92 -12.44 1.89
CA VAL A 165 12.47 -12.84 0.54
C VAL A 165 10.95 -12.92 0.49
N TYR A 166 10.32 -13.54 1.47
CA TYR A 166 8.87 -13.65 1.57
C TYR A 166 8.19 -12.28 1.63
N SER A 167 8.69 -11.38 2.48
CA SER A 167 8.14 -10.02 2.64
C SER A 167 8.24 -9.21 1.35
N TYR A 168 9.38 -9.27 0.67
CA TYR A 168 9.58 -8.61 -0.61
C TYR A 168 8.76 -9.25 -1.74
N ALA A 169 8.62 -10.58 -1.76
CA ALA A 169 7.83 -11.30 -2.75
C ALA A 169 6.34 -10.96 -2.66
N ILE A 170 5.76 -10.91 -1.45
CA ILE A 170 4.38 -10.45 -1.23
C ILE A 170 4.19 -9.05 -1.80
N ARG A 171 5.14 -8.15 -1.51
CA ARG A 171 5.06 -6.75 -1.97
C ARG A 171 5.17 -6.66 -3.49
N ALA A 172 6.09 -7.40 -4.09
CA ALA A 172 6.28 -7.46 -5.53
C ALA A 172 5.04 -8.05 -6.23
N ALA A 173 4.46 -9.13 -5.71
CA ALA A 173 3.23 -9.72 -6.22
C ALA A 173 2.06 -8.73 -6.15
N LYS A 174 1.90 -8.04 -5.01
CA LYS A 174 0.86 -7.01 -4.82
C LYS A 174 1.08 -5.80 -5.74
N MET A 175 2.33 -5.45 -6.06
CA MET A 175 2.67 -4.43 -7.06
C MET A 175 2.24 -4.83 -8.47
N ARG A 176 2.48 -6.09 -8.86
CA ARG A 176 2.11 -6.64 -10.17
C ARG A 176 0.59 -6.68 -10.36
N LEU A 177 -0.15 -7.12 -9.35
CA LEU A 177 -1.62 -7.13 -9.37
C LEU A 177 -2.23 -5.72 -9.50
N GLY A 178 -1.63 -4.72 -8.85
CA GLY A 178 -2.06 -3.32 -8.98
C GLY A 178 -1.76 -2.70 -10.36
N CYS A 179 -0.66 -3.12 -11.00
CA CYS A 179 -0.32 -2.70 -12.36
C CYS A 179 -1.31 -3.25 -13.39
N ASP A 180 -1.66 -4.55 -13.29
CA ASP A 180 -2.61 -5.19 -14.21
C ASP A 180 -4.02 -4.57 -14.13
N SER A 181 -4.53 -4.31 -12.91
CA SER A 181 -5.83 -3.68 -12.73
C SER A 181 -5.87 -2.23 -13.23
N THR A 182 -4.79 -1.47 -13.04
CA THR A 182 -4.66 -0.08 -13.53
C THR A 182 -4.54 -0.01 -15.04
N LEU A 183 -3.76 -0.90 -15.65
CA LEU A 183 -3.64 -0.99 -17.12
C LEU A 183 -4.96 -1.44 -17.75
N ARG A 184 -5.64 -2.43 -17.17
CA ARG A 184 -6.97 -2.85 -17.59
C ARG A 184 -8.02 -1.74 -17.46
N GLY A 185 -7.95 -0.94 -16.39
CA GLY A 185 -8.79 0.24 -16.19
C GLY A 185 -8.54 1.33 -17.24
N LYS A 186 -7.27 1.65 -17.51
CA LYS A 186 -6.89 2.61 -18.57
C LYS A 186 -7.26 2.12 -19.97
N ALA A 187 -7.08 0.83 -20.26
CA ALA A 187 -7.48 0.23 -21.54
C ALA A 187 -8.99 0.30 -21.75
N LYS A 188 -9.78 0.03 -20.70
CA LYS A 188 -11.26 0.20 -20.74
C LYS A 188 -11.67 1.66 -20.91
N GLY A 189 -11.04 2.59 -20.19
CA GLY A 189 -11.32 4.02 -20.32
C GLY A 189 -10.97 4.58 -21.70
N PHE A 190 -9.85 4.15 -22.29
CA PHE A 190 -9.47 4.49 -23.65
C PHE A 190 -10.40 3.87 -24.70
N ALA A 191 -10.80 2.61 -24.52
CA ALA A 191 -11.79 1.96 -25.39
C ALA A 191 -13.16 2.66 -25.34
N LEU A 192 -13.63 3.04 -24.14
CA LEU A 192 -14.88 3.80 -23.98
C LEU A 192 -14.79 5.21 -24.58
N HIS A 193 -13.67 5.92 -24.39
CA HIS A 193 -13.47 7.25 -24.96
C HIS A 193 -13.34 7.20 -26.50
N SER A 194 -12.72 6.16 -27.06
CA SER A 194 -12.63 5.97 -28.51
C SER A 194 -13.95 5.52 -29.16
N PHE A 195 -14.89 4.95 -28.39
CA PHE A 195 -16.17 4.44 -28.92
C PHE A 195 -17.36 5.40 -28.73
N GLN A 196 -17.23 6.40 -27.86
CA GLN A 196 -18.30 7.35 -27.52
C GLN A 196 -18.71 8.35 -28.62
N PRO A 197 -17.85 8.89 -29.53
CA PRO A 197 -18.32 9.88 -30.49
C PRO A 197 -19.20 9.28 -31.61
N LYS A 198 -19.07 7.99 -31.91
CA LYS A 198 -19.80 7.36 -33.03
C LYS A 198 -21.12 6.69 -32.62
N LEU A 199 -21.26 6.25 -31.37
CA LEU A 199 -22.44 5.49 -30.94
C LEU A 199 -23.63 6.39 -30.56
N MET A 200 -23.41 7.52 -29.88
CA MET A 200 -24.49 8.47 -29.54
C MET A 200 -25.16 9.06 -30.79
N VAL A 201 -24.39 9.37 -31.84
CA VAL A 201 -24.93 9.89 -33.12
C VAL A 201 -25.78 8.84 -33.85
N ARG A 202 -25.45 7.54 -33.74
CA ARG A 202 -26.23 6.45 -34.35
C ARG A 202 -27.50 6.14 -33.59
N VAL A 203 -27.46 6.15 -32.25
CA VAL A 203 -28.65 5.92 -31.42
C VAL A 203 -29.68 7.03 -31.62
N GLN A 204 -29.27 8.32 -31.63
CA GLN A 204 -30.18 9.44 -31.93
C GLN A 204 -30.79 9.38 -33.34
N ARG A 205 -30.06 8.85 -34.34
CA ARG A 205 -30.60 8.67 -35.70
C ARG A 205 -31.63 7.55 -35.76
N LEU A 206 -31.44 6.47 -34.99
CA LEU A 206 -32.38 5.34 -34.94
C LEU A 206 -33.64 5.68 -34.12
N THR A 207 -33.53 6.47 -33.05
CA THR A 207 -34.73 6.95 -32.32
C THR A 207 -35.55 7.93 -33.14
N ARG A 208 -34.91 8.73 -34.02
CA ARG A 208 -35.62 9.66 -34.91
C ARG A 208 -36.33 8.96 -36.08
N MET A 209 -35.90 7.76 -36.47
CA MET A 209 -36.53 6.99 -37.56
C MET A 209 -37.63 6.03 -37.09
N ASN A 210 -37.70 5.70 -35.79
CA ASN A 210 -38.69 4.77 -35.24
C ASN A 210 -39.76 5.45 -34.37
N SER A 211 -40.10 6.71 -34.68
CA SER A 211 -41.31 7.33 -34.13
C SER A 211 -42.49 6.94 -35.02
N PRO A 212 -43.39 6.02 -34.60
CA PRO A 212 -44.62 5.78 -35.32
C PRO A 212 -45.48 7.05 -35.26
N LYS A 213 -45.70 7.66 -36.42
CA LYS A 213 -46.75 8.66 -36.62
C LYS A 213 -48.10 7.95 -36.58
N THR A 214 -48.59 7.62 -35.39
CA THR A 214 -49.99 7.27 -35.18
C THR A 214 -50.73 8.55 -34.79
N PRO A 215 -51.80 8.94 -35.52
CA PRO A 215 -52.51 10.19 -35.25
C PRO A 215 -53.21 10.12 -33.89
N LEU A 216 -52.95 11.15 -33.08
CA LEU A 216 -53.43 11.39 -31.71
C LEU A 216 -54.95 11.70 -31.65
N LYS A 217 -55.79 10.89 -32.30
CA LYS A 217 -57.26 11.05 -32.28
C LYS A 217 -58.00 9.81 -31.78
N THR A 218 -57.35 8.67 -31.62
CA THR A 218 -58.01 7.41 -31.25
C THR A 218 -57.86 7.01 -29.78
N LEU A 219 -57.06 7.72 -28.97
CA LEU A 219 -56.91 7.42 -27.53
C LEU A 219 -57.95 8.13 -26.65
N ALA A 220 -58.35 9.36 -27.00
CA ALA A 220 -59.41 10.08 -26.28
C ALA A 220 -60.79 9.41 -26.41
N GLN A 221 -61.01 8.62 -27.47
CA GLN A 221 -62.26 7.89 -27.67
C GLN A 221 -62.27 6.52 -26.97
N LYS A 222 -61.11 6.03 -26.50
CA LYS A 222 -60.99 4.75 -25.80
C LYS A 222 -61.10 4.89 -24.28
N GLU A 223 -60.76 6.04 -23.72
CA GLU A 223 -60.93 6.33 -22.28
C GLU A 223 -62.40 6.55 -21.90
N ASN A 224 -63.21 7.16 -22.77
CA ASN A 224 -64.64 7.39 -22.49
C ASN A 224 -65.53 6.13 -22.51
N MET A 225 -65.04 5.01 -23.07
CA MET A 225 -65.78 3.75 -23.14
C MET A 225 -65.50 2.83 -21.94
N ILE A 226 -64.42 3.08 -21.18
CA ILE A 226 -64.06 2.30 -19.99
C ILE A 226 -64.78 2.85 -18.75
N GLU A 227 -65.02 4.16 -18.68
CA GLU A 227 -65.75 4.81 -17.56
C GLU A 227 -67.26 4.49 -17.55
N THR A 228 -67.87 4.11 -18.68
CA THR A 228 -69.31 3.74 -18.72
C THR A 228 -69.58 2.29 -18.31
N LEU A 229 -68.54 1.45 -18.21
CA LEU A 229 -68.68 0.02 -17.85
C LEU A 229 -68.44 -0.26 -16.36
N TRP A 230 -68.11 0.75 -15.55
CA TRP A 230 -67.92 0.63 -14.10
C TRP A 230 -69.15 1.07 -13.26
N HIS A 231 -70.22 1.55 -13.90
CA HIS A 231 -71.43 2.05 -13.23
C HIS A 231 -72.73 1.32 -13.60
N LEU A 232 -72.62 0.08 -14.13
CA LEU A 232 -73.71 -0.88 -14.30
C LEU A 232 -73.34 -2.18 -13.57
#